data_AF-A0A9E6F855-F1
#
_entry.id   AF-A0A9E6F855-F1
#
_cell.length_a   1.000
_cell.length_b   1.000
_cell.length_c   1.000
_cell.angle_alpha   90.00
_cell.angle_beta   90.00
_cell.angle_gamma   90.00
#
_symmetry.space_group_name_H-M   'P 1'
#
loop_
_entity.id
_entity.type
_entity.pdbx_description
1 polymer ?
#
loop_
_entity_poly.entity_id
_entity_poly.type
_entity_poly.pdbx_seq_one_letter_code
_entity_poly.pdbx_strand_id
1 'polypeptide(L)'
;MRILIFGDSITEGFCDYEMGGWINMLKIYFWKKGAKFRVTNLGISGDNSEDILKRFESFQKAYNHKYQNKSIIIFSFGMNDSLLLKNGNNDINIDEFKKNIEKLIQISKDNSLISKIIFLTNTNIKR
;
A
#
# COMPACT_ATOMS: atom_id res chain seq x y z
N MET A 1 14.94 -4.35 9.43
CA MET A 1 13.48 -4.53 9.20
C MET A 1 13.06 -3.73 7.98
N ARG A 2 12.17 -4.26 7.15
CA ARG A 2 11.64 -3.55 5.97
C ARG A 2 10.24 -3.02 6.25
N ILE A 3 9.89 -1.88 5.65
CA ILE A 3 8.52 -1.34 5.63
C ILE A 3 8.16 -1.22 4.15
N LEU A 4 7.20 -2.03 3.70
CA LEU A 4 6.77 -2.10 2.31
C LEU A 4 5.37 -1.50 2.24
N ILE A 5 5.19 -0.49 1.40
CA ILE A 5 3.97 0.32 1.41
C ILE A 5 3.33 0.24 0.02
N PHE A 6 2.16 -0.40 -0.05
CA PHE A 6 1.35 -0.53 -1.27
C PHE A 6 0.20 0.45 -1.24
N GLY A 7 -0.15 1.02 -2.40
CA GLY A 7 -1.22 1.98 -2.49
C GLY A 7 -1.32 2.65 -3.85
N ASP A 8 -2.05 3.76 -3.86
CA ASP A 8 -2.38 4.54 -5.06
C ASP A 8 -1.43 5.74 -5.25
N SER A 9 -1.90 6.78 -5.94
CA SER A 9 -1.17 8.03 -6.22
C SER A 9 -0.71 8.77 -4.96
N ILE A 10 -1.45 8.69 -3.86
CA ILE A 10 -1.08 9.33 -2.59
C ILE A 10 0.11 8.59 -1.97
N THR A 11 0.14 7.26 -2.12
CA THR A 11 1.28 6.43 -1.72
C THR A 11 2.48 6.69 -2.65
N GLU A 12 2.27 6.77 -3.96
CA GLU A 12 3.32 7.10 -4.91
C GLU A 12 4.01 8.43 -4.59
N GLY A 13 3.27 9.40 -4.04
CA GLY A 13 3.74 10.77 -3.84
C GLY A 13 3.55 11.62 -5.09
N PHE A 14 2.55 11.27 -5.92
CA PHE A 14 2.26 11.96 -7.16
C PHE A 14 1.97 13.44 -6.90
N CYS A 15 2.55 14.32 -7.71
CA CYS A 15 2.48 15.79 -7.62
C CYS A 15 3.07 16.44 -6.34
N ASP A 16 3.74 15.70 -5.45
CA ASP A 16 4.55 16.31 -4.41
C ASP A 16 5.96 16.60 -4.93
N TYR A 17 6.13 17.79 -5.51
CA TYR A 17 7.41 18.25 -6.05
C TYR A 17 8.41 18.70 -4.97
N GLU A 18 7.97 18.85 -3.72
CA GLU A 18 8.84 19.28 -2.62
C GLU A 18 9.54 18.07 -2.00
N MET A 19 8.77 17.09 -1.55
CA MET A 19 9.26 15.95 -0.79
C MET A 19 9.04 14.61 -1.48
N GLY A 20 8.31 14.51 -2.59
CA GLY A 20 8.05 13.24 -3.27
C GLY A 20 7.17 12.28 -2.47
N GLY A 21 6.28 12.81 -1.63
CA GLY A 21 5.27 12.08 -0.88
C GLY A 21 5.66 11.79 0.57
N TRP A 22 4.63 11.48 1.38
CA TRP A 22 4.78 11.17 2.80
C TRP A 22 5.71 9.98 3.08
N ILE A 23 5.83 9.05 2.12
CA ILE A 23 6.74 7.91 2.24
C ILE A 23 8.20 8.36 2.22
N ASN A 24 8.54 9.35 1.40
CA ASN A 24 9.88 9.89 1.37
C ASN A 24 10.19 10.70 2.64
N MET A 25 9.20 11.46 3.14
CA MET A 25 9.31 12.08 4.47
C MET A 25 9.58 11.05 5.57
N LEU A 26 8.89 9.91 5.55
CA LEU A 26 9.09 8.82 6.52
C LEU A 26 10.49 8.19 6.40
N LYS A 27 11.01 8.00 5.18
CA LYS A 27 12.41 7.56 4.94
C LYS A 27 13.39 8.51 5.61
N ILE A 28 13.27 9.81 5.31
CA ILE A 28 14.15 10.86 5.84
C ILE A 28 14.07 10.91 7.36
N TYR A 29 12.87 10.79 7.93
CA TYR A 29 12.69 10.74 9.39
C TYR A 29 13.50 9.60 10.03
N PHE A 30 13.38 8.37 9.50
CA PHE A 30 14.13 7.24 10.04
C PHE A 30 15.64 7.36 9.85
N TRP A 31 16.11 7.89 8.72
CA TRP A 31 17.53 8.15 8.49
C TRP A 31 18.09 9.17 9.49
N LYS A 32 17.39 10.28 9.71
CA LYS A 32 17.78 11.29 10.72
C LYS A 32 17.83 10.73 12.14
N LYS A 33 17.01 9.72 12.44
CA LYS A 33 17.01 9.02 13.74
C LYS A 33 18.05 7.88 13.82
N GLY A 34 18.84 7.63 12.78
CA GLY A 34 19.78 6.51 12.72
C GLY A 34 19.09 5.13 12.74
N ALA A 35 17.78 5.07 12.48
CA ALA A 35 17.02 3.84 12.53
C ALA A 35 17.28 2.98 11.28
N LYS A 36 17.52 1.68 11.46
CA LYS A 36 17.81 0.74 10.37
C LYS A 36 16.55 0.19 9.69
N PHE A 37 15.56 1.06 9.46
CA PHE A 37 14.37 0.73 8.66
C PHE A 37 14.64 0.99 7.18
N ARG A 38 14.30 0.00 6.34
CA ARG A 38 14.28 0.19 4.88
C ARG A 38 12.85 0.38 4.45
N VAL A 39 12.46 1.62 4.15
CA VAL A 39 11.12 1.94 3.67
C VAL A 39 11.11 1.90 2.15
N THR A 40 10.16 1.20 1.56
CA THR A 40 10.00 1.07 0.11
C THR A 40 8.62 1.57 -0.29
N ASN A 41 8.61 2.49 -1.26
CA ASN A 41 7.38 2.95 -1.91
C ASN A 41 7.02 1.94 -3.01
N LEU A 42 5.82 1.38 -2.94
CA LEU A 42 5.26 0.48 -3.96
C LEU A 42 3.90 1.01 -4.45
N GLY A 43 3.63 2.32 -4.29
CA GLY A 43 2.44 2.98 -4.80
C GLY A 43 2.48 3.13 -6.31
N ILE A 44 1.31 3.02 -6.95
CA ILE A 44 1.12 3.27 -8.38
C ILE A 44 -0.16 4.10 -8.56
N SER A 45 -0.06 5.25 -9.23
CA SER A 45 -1.21 6.10 -9.53
C SER A 45 -2.31 5.35 -10.28
N GLY A 46 -3.54 5.52 -9.79
CA GLY A 46 -4.73 4.91 -10.38
C GLY A 46 -5.06 3.51 -9.85
N ASP A 47 -4.14 2.84 -9.14
CA ASP A 47 -4.39 1.52 -8.57
C ASP A 47 -5.64 1.55 -7.66
N ASN A 48 -6.59 0.66 -7.92
CA ASN A 48 -7.68 0.31 -7.00
C ASN A 48 -7.34 -0.98 -6.21
N SER A 49 -8.25 -1.49 -5.38
CA SER A 49 -7.98 -2.69 -4.57
C SER A 49 -7.74 -3.96 -5.39
N GLU A 50 -8.31 -4.09 -6.59
CA GLU A 50 -8.06 -5.24 -7.47
C GLU A 50 -6.65 -5.22 -8.04
N ASP A 51 -6.19 -4.05 -8.50
CA ASP A 51 -4.84 -3.87 -9.04
C ASP A 51 -3.79 -4.14 -7.96
N ILE A 52 -4.01 -3.61 -6.76
CA ILE A 52 -3.13 -3.81 -5.61
C ILE A 52 -3.11 -5.28 -5.22
N LEU A 53 -4.25 -5.97 -5.21
CA LEU A 53 -4.31 -7.40 -4.91
C LEU A 53 -3.48 -8.22 -5.92
N LYS A 54 -3.67 -8.02 -7.23
CA LYS A 54 -2.91 -8.70 -8.27
C LYS A 54 -1.40 -8.47 -8.14
N ARG A 55 -1.00 -7.22 -7.90
CA ARG A 55 0.41 -6.85 -7.72
C ARG A 55 0.98 -7.41 -6.43
N PHE A 56 0.20 -7.44 -5.36
CA PHE A 56 0.63 -8.03 -4.09
C PHE A 56 0.84 -9.53 -4.21
N GLU A 57 -0.07 -10.27 -4.86
CA GLU A 57 0.13 -11.70 -5.14
C GLU A 57 1.41 -11.96 -5.94
N SER A 58 1.64 -11.16 -6.97
CA SER A 58 2.84 -11.25 -7.82
C SER A 58 4.11 -10.94 -7.01
N PHE A 59 4.04 -9.89 -6.18
CA PHE A 59 5.12 -9.52 -5.27
C PHE A 59 5.45 -10.65 -4.31
N GLN A 60 4.45 -11.26 -3.67
CA GLN A 60 4.63 -12.32 -2.68
C GLN A 60 5.31 -13.56 -3.26
N LYS A 61 4.95 -13.95 -4.50
CA LYS A 61 5.61 -15.04 -5.22
C LYS A 61 7.09 -14.78 -5.49
N ALA A 62 7.45 -13.51 -5.75
CA ALA A 62 8.83 -13.09 -5.98
C ALA A 62 9.59 -12.77 -4.69
N TYR A 63 8.87 -12.48 -3.60
CA TYR A 63 9.42 -12.05 -2.32
C TYR A 63 9.99 -13.23 -1.54
N ASN A 64 11.14 -13.70 -2.01
CA ASN A 64 11.82 -14.87 -1.49
C ASN A 64 12.57 -14.59 -0.18
N HIS A 65 12.73 -15.65 0.63
CA HIS A 65 13.48 -15.73 1.89
C HIS A 65 14.97 -15.34 1.83
N LYS A 66 15.47 -14.91 0.67
CA LYS A 66 16.88 -14.48 0.49
C LYS A 66 17.26 -13.34 1.45
N TYR A 67 16.27 -12.56 1.88
CA TYR A 67 16.42 -11.59 2.95
C TYR A 67 15.60 -12.08 4.15
N GLN A 68 16.23 -12.78 5.11
CA GLN A 68 15.62 -13.28 6.36
C GLN A 68 15.08 -12.16 7.30
N ASN A 69 14.91 -10.95 6.80
CA ASN A 69 14.46 -9.80 7.57
C ASN A 69 12.93 -9.74 7.58
N LYS A 70 12.36 -9.67 8.79
CA LYS A 70 10.94 -9.36 8.98
C LYS A 70 10.55 -8.04 8.32
N SER A 71 9.32 -7.99 7.83
CA SER A 71 8.75 -6.89 7.07
C SER A 71 7.42 -6.45 7.68
N ILE A 72 7.19 -5.14 7.70
CA ILE A 72 5.89 -4.53 7.96
C ILE A 72 5.29 -4.22 6.59
N ILE A 73 4.04 -4.61 6.36
CA ILE A 73 3.27 -4.18 5.20
C ILE A 73 2.33 -3.06 5.62
N ILE A 74 2.30 -2.00 4.83
CA ILE A 74 1.31 -0.94 4.95
C ILE A 74 0.52 -0.89 3.64
N PHE A 75 -0.80 -0.93 3.76
CA PHE A 75 -1.74 -0.76 2.67
C PHE A 75 -2.41 0.61 2.81
N SER A 76 -2.35 1.45 1.77
CA SER A 76 -2.92 2.80 1.77
C SER A 76 -3.60 3.08 0.43
N PHE A 77 -4.88 2.70 0.33
CA PHE A 77 -5.68 2.79 -0.89
C PHE A 77 -7.18 2.87 -0.56
N GLY A 78 -8.02 2.96 -1.59
CA GLY A 78 -9.48 2.92 -1.49
C GLY A 78 -10.16 4.12 -2.15
N MET A 79 -9.40 5.17 -2.49
CA MET A 79 -9.99 6.35 -3.14
C MET A 79 -10.44 6.02 -4.57
N ASN A 80 -9.60 5.32 -5.34
CA ASN A 80 -9.92 4.91 -6.71
C ASN A 80 -11.06 3.89 -6.75
N ASP A 81 -11.15 2.97 -5.78
CA ASP A 81 -12.28 2.05 -5.62
C ASP A 81 -13.61 2.80 -5.53
N SER A 82 -13.63 3.91 -4.77
CA SER A 82 -14.82 4.74 -4.57
C SER A 82 -15.12 5.69 -5.73
N LEU A 83 -14.30 5.74 -6.78
CA LEU A 83 -14.53 6.61 -7.94
C LEU A 83 -15.91 6.32 -8.55
N LEU A 84 -16.72 7.36 -8.72
CA LEU A 84 -18.05 7.22 -9.32
C LEU A 84 -17.94 7.16 -10.85
N LEU A 85 -18.33 6.02 -11.41
CA LEU A 85 -18.41 5.82 -12.85
C LEU A 85 -19.64 6.50 -13.45
N LYS A 86 -19.68 6.64 -14.78
CA LYS A 86 -20.81 7.27 -15.50
C LYS A 86 -22.16 6.60 -15.26
N ASN A 87 -22.16 5.33 -14.89
CA ASN A 87 -23.36 4.55 -14.56
C ASN A 87 -23.85 4.75 -13.12
N GLY A 88 -23.22 5.61 -12.32
CA GLY A 88 -23.57 5.87 -10.93
C GLY A 88 -23.07 4.83 -9.93
N ASN A 89 -22.31 3.83 -10.38
CA ASN A 89 -21.68 2.85 -9.51
C ASN A 89 -20.24 3.27 -9.18
N ASN A 90 -19.72 2.78 -8.05
CA ASN A 90 -18.29 2.85 -7.76
C ASN A 90 -17.50 1.96 -8.74
N ASP A 91 -16.23 2.31 -8.97
CA ASP A 91 -15.31 1.51 -9.79
C ASP A 91 -15.18 0.08 -9.24
N ILE A 92 -14.97 -0.03 -7.93
CA ILE A 92 -15.07 -1.28 -7.19
C ILE A 92 -16.23 -1.18 -6.21
N ASN A 93 -17.19 -2.11 -6.32
CA ASN A 93 -18.31 -2.15 -5.39
C ASN A 93 -17.84 -2.56 -3.98
N ILE A 94 -18.62 -2.17 -2.96
CA ILE A 94 -18.23 -2.35 -1.55
C ILE A 94 -17.98 -3.81 -1.15
N ASP A 95 -18.70 -4.77 -1.74
CA ASP A 95 -18.55 -6.18 -1.40
C ASP A 95 -17.27 -6.75 -2.00
N GLU A 96 -16.91 -6.36 -3.22
CA GLU A 96 -15.64 -6.74 -3.84
C GLU A 96 -14.46 -6.07 -3.14
N PHE A 97 -14.59 -4.80 -2.77
CA PHE A 97 -13.57 -4.11 -1.97
C PHE A 97 -13.26 -4.83 -0.66
N LYS A 98 -14.30 -5.28 0.08
CA LYS A 98 -14.14 -6.08 1.30
C LYS A 98 -13.41 -7.40 1.03
N LYS A 99 -13.82 -8.14 -0.01
CA LYS A 99 -13.16 -9.39 -0.40
C LYS A 99 -11.69 -9.16 -0.76
N ASN A 100 -11.36 -8.07 -1.44
CA ASN A 100 -9.98 -7.73 -1.77
C ASN A 100 -9.14 -7.46 -0.52
N ILE A 101 -9.68 -6.71 0.46
CA ILE A 101 -9.02 -6.52 1.76
C ILE A 101 -8.80 -7.85 2.48
N GLU A 102 -9.82 -8.71 2.54
CA GLU A 102 -9.74 -10.02 3.19
C GLU A 102 -8.64 -10.89 2.56
N LYS A 103 -8.58 -10.94 1.21
CA LYS A 103 -7.52 -11.65 0.49
C LYS A 103 -6.14 -11.07 0.75
N LEU A 104 -5.97 -9.74 0.76
CA LEU A 104 -4.71 -9.08 1.09
C LEU A 104 -4.23 -9.44 2.50
N ILE A 105 -5.13 -9.47 3.47
CA ILE A 105 -4.83 -9.89 4.84
C ILE A 105 -4.41 -11.35 4.88
N GLN A 106 -5.16 -12.23 4.19
CA GLN A 106 -4.89 -13.67 4.16
C GLN A 106 -3.50 -13.95 3.57
N ILE A 107 -3.23 -13.44 2.38
CA ILE A 107 -1.93 -13.58 1.70
C ILE A 107 -0.79 -13.03 2.59
N SER A 108 -1.03 -11.91 3.28
CA SER A 108 -0.04 -11.33 4.17
C SER A 108 0.27 -12.21 5.39
N LYS A 109 -0.75 -12.86 5.96
CA LYS A 109 -0.60 -13.77 7.11
C LYS A 109 0.07 -15.08 6.74
N ASP A 110 -0.15 -15.56 5.50
CA ASP A 110 0.46 -16.79 5.01
C ASP A 110 1.98 -16.64 4.78
N ASN A 111 2.49 -15.41 4.67
CA ASN A 111 3.93 -15.16 4.61
C ASN A 111 4.53 -14.90 6.00
N SER A 112 5.29 -15.87 6.50
CA SER A 112 5.99 -15.79 7.79
C SER A 112 7.01 -14.65 7.92
N LEU A 113 7.44 -14.02 6.82
CA LEU A 113 8.33 -12.85 6.86
C LEU A 113 7.58 -11.55 7.21
N ILE A 114 6.26 -11.52 7.10
CA ILE A 114 5.44 -10.37 7.45
C ILE A 114 5.15 -10.43 8.95
N SER A 115 5.63 -9.43 9.70
CA SER A 115 5.44 -9.35 11.15
C SER A 115 4.25 -8.46 11.56
N LYS A 116 3.84 -7.54 10.69
CA LYS A 116 2.74 -6.62 10.96
C LYS A 116 2.11 -6.13 9.66
N ILE A 117 0.79 -5.97 9.69
CA ILE A 117 -0.02 -5.40 8.61
C ILE A 117 -0.69 -4.14 9.17
N ILE A 118 -0.63 -3.05 8.42
CA ILE A 118 -1.25 -1.78 8.77
C ILE A 118 -2.09 -1.34 7.57
N PHE A 119 -3.35 -0.98 7.80
CA PHE A 119 -4.17 -0.28 6.83
C PHE A 119 -4.22 1.20 7.22
N LEU A 120 -3.90 2.07 6.28
CA LEU A 120 -4.08 3.50 6.38
C LEU A 120 -5.20 3.88 5.42
N THR A 121 -6.20 4.59 5.91
CA THR A 121 -7.24 5.14 5.06
C THR A 121 -6.83 6.56 4.67
N ASN A 122 -7.12 6.92 3.43
CA ASN A 122 -7.03 8.33 3.05
C ASN A 122 -8.14 9.09 3.80
N THR A 123 -7.81 10.26 4.32
CA THR A 123 -8.77 11.17 4.93
C THR A 123 -9.53 11.93 3.85
N ASN A 124 -10.80 12.26 4.11
CA ASN A 124 -11.61 13.07 3.21
C ASN A 124 -10.89 14.36 2.83
N ILE A 125 -10.57 14.52 1.55
CA ILE A 125 -10.26 15.83 0.98
C ILE A 125 -11.63 16.51 0.85
N LYS A 126 -11.96 17.39 1.80
CA LYS A 126 -13.08 18.32 1.61
C LYS A 126 -12.78 19.11 0.34
N ARG A 127 -13.60 18.91 -0.68
CA ARG A 127 -13.68 19.82 -1.82
C ARG A 127 -14.40 21.08 -1.39
#